data_AF-A0A7H0IHR1-F1
#
_entry.id   AF-A0A7H0IHR1-F1
#
_cell.length_a   1.000
_cell.length_b   1.000
_cell.length_c   1.000
_cell.angle_alpha   90.00
_cell.angle_beta   90.00
_cell.angle_gamma   90.00
#
_symmetry.space_group_name_H-M   'P 1'
#
loop_
_entity.id
_entity.type
_entity.pdbx_description
1 polymer ?
#
loop_
_entity_poly.entity_id
_entity_poly.type
_entity_poly.pdbx_seq_one_letter_code
_entity_poly.pdbx_strand_id
1 'polypeptide(L)'
;MLPRPGRAGQAITVDGTGNRVTSPEPAAPPAGRGGCRRYRADPLALAAFYRAATGWEPYPRSDDGFAGLTTPDGLFVGFQKVPGYRAPTWPDQSGVPQQAHLDFDVDDLAQTEARLLALGATRPPHAPHAPDEPRWRVLLDPEGHPFCLTERRASAEPERRV
;
A
#
# COMPACT_ATOMS: atom_id res chain seq x y z
N MET A 1 -47.73 8.51 0.86
CA MET A 1 -47.23 7.89 2.09
C MET A 1 -45.85 7.32 1.78
N LEU A 2 -44.77 8.03 2.14
CA LEU A 2 -43.38 7.63 1.83
C LEU A 2 -42.81 6.81 3.01
N PRO A 3 -42.05 5.73 2.77
CA PRO A 3 -41.43 4.98 3.87
C PRO A 3 -40.26 5.77 4.48
N ARG A 4 -40.20 5.79 5.81
CA ARG A 4 -39.10 6.37 6.58
C ARG A 4 -37.83 5.51 6.39
N PRO A 5 -36.63 6.11 6.21
CA PRO A 5 -35.40 5.33 6.22
C PRO A 5 -35.17 4.75 7.63
N GLY A 6 -35.01 3.43 7.67
CA GLY A 6 -34.67 2.68 8.88
C GLY A 6 -33.34 3.15 9.46
N ARG A 7 -33.33 3.32 10.77
CA ARG A 7 -32.16 3.69 11.58
C ARG A 7 -31.07 2.63 11.40
N ALA A 8 -29.98 2.97 10.73
CA ALA A 8 -28.80 2.12 10.65
C ALA A 8 -28.32 1.83 12.09
N GLY A 9 -28.20 0.55 12.45
CA GLY A 9 -27.66 0.14 13.74
C GLY A 9 -26.24 0.66 13.90
N GLN A 10 -25.97 1.37 15.00
CA GLN A 10 -24.61 1.73 15.37
C GLN A 10 -23.84 0.44 15.71
N ALA A 11 -22.70 0.23 15.04
CA ALA A 11 -21.72 -0.76 15.46
C ALA A 11 -21.17 -0.35 16.82
N ILE A 12 -21.39 -1.18 17.84
CA ILE A 12 -20.87 -0.98 19.19
C ILE A 12 -19.55 -1.75 19.26
N THR A 13 -18.43 -1.04 19.37
CA THR A 13 -17.14 -1.66 19.67
C THR A 13 -17.00 -1.81 21.18
N VAL A 14 -16.77 -3.05 21.63
CA VAL A 14 -16.43 -3.39 23.01
C VAL A 14 -14.94 -3.75 23.07
N ASP A 15 -14.24 -3.30 24.10
CA ASP A 15 -12.86 -3.72 24.33
C ASP A 15 -12.77 -5.17 24.84
N GLY A 16 -11.55 -5.70 24.95
CA GLY A 16 -11.28 -7.07 25.44
C GLY A 16 -11.71 -7.33 26.90
N THR A 17 -12.27 -6.33 27.58
CA THR A 17 -12.85 -6.41 28.92
C THR A 17 -14.38 -6.21 28.95
N GLY A 18 -15.02 -6.08 27.78
CA GLY A 18 -16.47 -6.01 27.65
C GLY A 18 -17.09 -4.62 27.88
N ASN A 19 -16.28 -3.57 27.99
CA ASN A 19 -16.79 -2.21 28.18
C ASN A 19 -17.02 -1.51 26.83
N ARG A 20 -18.11 -0.72 26.74
CA ARG A 20 -18.40 0.13 25.58
C ARG A 20 -17.42 1.30 25.54
N VAL A 21 -16.69 1.43 24.43
CA VAL A 21 -15.81 2.57 24.19
C VAL A 21 -16.44 3.46 23.11
N THR A 22 -16.82 4.69 23.47
CA THR A 22 -17.16 5.75 22.51
C THR A 22 -15.88 6.53 22.21
N SER A 23 -15.29 6.35 21.02
CA SER A 23 -14.17 7.19 20.58
C SER A 23 -14.64 8.63 20.32
N PRO A 24 -13.92 9.66 20.79
CA PRO A 24 -14.20 11.03 20.37
C PRO A 24 -13.83 11.21 18.89
N GLU A 25 -14.67 11.96 18.16
CA GLU A 25 -14.43 12.36 16.77
C GLU A 25 -13.18 13.27 16.69
N PRO A 26 -12.19 12.97 15.83
CA PRO A 26 -10.99 13.80 15.74
C PRO A 26 -11.29 15.13 15.02
N ALA A 27 -10.89 16.24 15.64
CA ALA A 27 -11.00 17.57 15.06
C ALA A 27 -10.20 17.70 13.75
N ALA A 28 -10.81 18.30 12.73
CA ALA A 28 -10.20 18.51 11.42
C ALA A 28 -9.02 19.51 11.48
N PRO A 29 -7.91 19.27 10.76
CA PRO A 29 -6.79 20.20 10.69
C PRO A 29 -7.09 21.42 9.79
N PRO A 30 -6.44 22.58 10.02
CA PRO A 30 -6.67 23.78 9.22
C PRO A 30 -6.13 23.63 7.78
N ALA A 31 -6.88 24.18 6.82
CA ALA A 31 -6.58 24.10 5.39
C ALA A 31 -5.36 24.96 5.00
N GLY A 32 -4.24 24.32 4.69
CA GLY A 32 -3.08 24.92 4.03
C GLY A 32 -3.11 24.72 2.51
N ARG A 33 -2.73 25.75 1.74
CA ARG A 33 -2.68 25.72 0.26
C ARG A 33 -1.43 24.97 -0.22
N GLY A 34 -1.63 23.92 -1.03
CA GLY A 34 -0.58 23.22 -1.76
C GLY A 34 -0.92 21.74 -1.93
N GLY A 35 -1.19 21.31 -3.16
CA GLY A 35 -1.34 19.91 -3.60
C GLY A 35 -2.02 18.95 -2.61
N CYS A 36 -3.33 18.75 -2.75
CA CYS A 36 -4.09 17.81 -1.92
C CYS A 36 -3.64 16.36 -2.20
N ARG A 37 -2.58 15.90 -1.52
CA ARG A 37 -2.26 14.49 -1.34
C ARG A 37 -3.36 13.95 -0.43
N ARG A 38 -4.39 13.33 -1.01
CA ARG A 38 -5.56 12.85 -0.26
C ARG A 38 -5.09 11.70 0.65
N TYR A 39 -5.00 11.93 1.96
CA TYR A 39 -4.71 10.90 2.97
C TYR A 39 -5.93 9.99 3.18
N ARG A 40 -6.35 9.28 2.14
CA ARG A 40 -7.39 8.27 2.23
C ARG A 40 -6.95 7.15 1.32
N ALA A 41 -6.51 6.03 1.92
CA ALA A 41 -6.24 4.81 1.19
C ALA A 41 -7.41 4.55 0.23
N ASP A 42 -7.14 4.71 -1.06
CA ASP A 42 -8.07 4.37 -2.14
C ASP A 42 -7.71 2.96 -2.61
N PRO A 43 -8.48 1.93 -2.22
CA PRO A 43 -8.16 0.55 -2.59
C PRO A 43 -8.07 0.33 -4.09
N LEU A 44 -8.92 1.01 -4.87
CA LEU A 44 -8.94 0.87 -6.32
C LEU A 44 -7.71 1.52 -6.95
N ALA A 45 -7.28 2.68 -6.44
CA ALA A 45 -6.05 3.31 -6.90
C ALA A 45 -4.81 2.44 -6.62
N LEU A 46 -4.73 1.84 -5.43
CA LEU A 46 -3.66 0.92 -5.08
C LEU A 46 -3.69 -0.35 -5.94
N ALA A 47 -4.85 -0.98 -6.10
CA ALA A 47 -4.99 -2.15 -6.95
C ALA A 47 -4.63 -1.83 -8.42
N ALA A 48 -5.02 -0.65 -8.93
CA ALA A 48 -4.66 -0.23 -10.28
C ALA A 48 -3.15 -0.01 -10.43
N PHE A 49 -2.50 0.61 -9.44
CA PHE A 49 -1.05 0.80 -9.43
C PHE A 49 -0.32 -0.55 -9.45
N TYR A 50 -0.64 -1.45 -8.52
CA TYR A 50 0.03 -2.74 -8.44
C TYR A 50 -0.28 -3.63 -9.64
N ARG A 51 -1.50 -3.58 -10.20
CA ARG A 51 -1.82 -4.26 -11.47
C ARG A 51 -0.97 -3.72 -12.61
N ALA A 52 -0.82 -2.40 -12.72
CA ALA A 52 0.01 -1.79 -13.75
C ALA A 52 1.50 -2.12 -13.57
N ALA A 53 1.95 -2.33 -12.33
CA ALA A 53 3.32 -2.74 -12.01
C ALA A 53 3.59 -4.22 -12.35
N THR A 54 2.73 -5.13 -11.89
CA THR A 54 2.99 -6.58 -11.89
C THR A 54 2.25 -7.35 -12.98
N GLY A 55 1.17 -6.79 -13.54
CA GLY A 55 0.25 -7.49 -14.44
C GLY A 55 -0.69 -8.48 -13.73
N TRP A 56 -0.76 -8.46 -12.40
CA TRP A 56 -1.66 -9.36 -11.65
C TRP A 56 -3.14 -9.08 -11.94
N GLU A 57 -3.94 -10.14 -11.91
CA GLU A 57 -5.35 -10.05 -12.24
C GLU A 57 -6.17 -9.44 -11.09
N PRO A 58 -7.10 -8.53 -11.39
CA PRO A 58 -7.93 -7.91 -10.39
C PRO A 58 -8.95 -8.89 -9.82
N TYR A 59 -9.21 -8.74 -8.54
CA TYR A 59 -10.25 -9.48 -7.85
C TYR A 59 -11.64 -9.05 -8.35
N PRO A 60 -12.50 -9.99 -8.80
CA PRO A 60 -13.78 -9.64 -9.43
C PRO A 60 -14.75 -8.87 -8.54
N ARG A 61 -14.61 -8.96 -7.21
CA ARG A 61 -15.48 -8.26 -6.25
C ARG A 61 -14.79 -7.04 -5.63
N SER A 62 -13.89 -6.38 -6.39
CA SER A 62 -13.29 -5.12 -5.97
C SER A 62 -14.30 -3.96 -6.07
N ASP A 63 -14.33 -3.10 -5.07
CA ASP A 63 -15.18 -1.92 -4.95
C ASP A 63 -14.45 -0.76 -4.22
N ASP A 64 -15.19 0.29 -3.83
CA ASP A 64 -14.62 1.48 -3.20
C ASP A 64 -14.16 1.28 -1.74
N GLY A 65 -14.54 0.16 -1.11
CA GLY A 65 -14.18 -0.23 0.25
C GLY A 65 -13.07 -1.27 0.30
N PHE A 66 -12.96 -2.09 -0.74
CA PHE A 66 -11.98 -3.16 -0.83
C PHE A 66 -11.62 -3.49 -2.27
N ALA A 67 -10.34 -3.63 -2.57
CA ALA A 67 -9.88 -4.12 -3.86
C ALA A 67 -8.79 -5.16 -3.66
N GLY A 68 -8.54 -6.00 -4.66
CA GLY A 68 -7.46 -6.97 -4.53
C GLY A 68 -6.90 -7.44 -5.87
N LEU A 69 -5.74 -8.08 -5.80
CA LEU A 69 -5.03 -8.69 -6.91
C LEU A 69 -4.70 -10.14 -6.58
N THR A 70 -4.73 -11.00 -7.59
CA THR A 70 -4.31 -12.40 -7.47
C THR A 70 -3.05 -12.63 -8.27
N THR A 71 -2.01 -13.15 -7.61
CA THR A 71 -0.76 -13.53 -8.26
C THR A 71 -0.95 -14.79 -9.12
N PRO A 72 -0.04 -15.08 -10.07
CA PRO A 72 -0.13 -16.30 -10.89
C PRO A 72 -0.11 -17.60 -10.10
N ASP A 73 0.52 -17.61 -8.92
CA ASP A 73 0.59 -18.74 -7.98
C ASP A 73 -0.58 -18.79 -6.99
N GLY A 74 -1.54 -17.86 -7.09
CA GLY A 74 -2.78 -17.87 -6.33
C GLY A 74 -2.74 -17.13 -5.00
N LEU A 75 -1.65 -16.43 -4.67
CA LEU A 75 -1.61 -15.52 -3.53
C LEU A 75 -2.55 -14.34 -3.79
N PHE A 76 -3.30 -13.95 -2.76
CA PHE A 76 -4.24 -12.85 -2.83
C PHE A 76 -3.73 -11.65 -2.02
N VAL A 77 -3.61 -10.50 -2.67
CA VAL A 77 -3.23 -9.23 -2.05
C VAL A 77 -4.46 -8.32 -2.00
N GLY A 78 -4.94 -8.03 -0.79
CA GLY A 78 -6.11 -7.19 -0.55
C GLY A 78 -5.74 -5.80 -0.03
N PHE A 79 -6.36 -4.78 -0.60
CA PHE A 79 -6.31 -3.39 -0.17
C PHE A 79 -7.64 -3.07 0.48
N GLN A 80 -7.62 -2.68 1.74
CA GLN A 80 -8.82 -2.36 2.50
C GLN A 80 -8.80 -0.90 2.91
N LYS A 81 -9.94 -0.24 2.71
CA LYS A 81 -10.15 1.12 3.17
C LYS A 81 -10.29 1.16 4.69
N VAL A 82 -9.42 1.91 5.34
CA VAL A 82 -9.42 2.09 6.80
C VAL A 82 -9.84 3.52 7.13
N PRO A 83 -10.92 3.73 7.90
CA PRO A 83 -11.28 5.07 8.39
C PRO A 83 -10.14 5.68 9.19
N GLY A 84 -9.79 6.94 8.91
CA GLY A 84 -8.69 7.62 9.59
C GLY A 84 -7.29 7.16 9.16
N TYR A 85 -7.17 6.47 8.01
CA TYR A 85 -5.88 6.11 7.43
C TYR A 85 -4.93 7.32 7.40
N ARG A 86 -3.69 7.07 7.85
CA ARG A 86 -2.57 7.98 7.70
C ARG A 86 -1.46 7.22 7.00
N ALA A 87 -0.89 7.83 5.97
CA ALA A 87 0.26 7.29 5.28
C ALA A 87 1.44 7.08 6.27
N PRO A 88 2.20 5.98 6.15
CA PRO A 88 3.37 5.77 6.96
C PRO A 88 4.43 6.85 6.68
N THR A 89 5.17 7.26 7.71
CA THR A 89 6.18 8.33 7.62
C THR A 89 7.58 7.78 7.35
N TRP A 90 7.68 6.68 6.60
CA TRP A 90 8.94 5.99 6.34
C TRP A 90 9.99 6.92 5.70
N PRO A 91 11.28 6.86 6.11
CA PRO A 91 11.90 5.92 7.06
C PRO A 91 11.71 6.28 8.53
N ASP A 92 11.15 7.45 8.84
CA ASP A 92 10.93 7.88 10.21
C ASP A 92 9.81 7.06 10.87
N GLN A 93 10.22 6.21 11.82
CA GLN A 93 9.32 5.36 12.61
C GLN A 93 8.70 6.09 13.81
N SER A 94 9.10 7.34 14.09
CA SER A 94 8.54 8.11 15.21
C SER A 94 7.15 8.70 14.91
N GLY A 95 6.79 8.78 13.63
CA GLY A 95 5.47 9.22 13.15
C GLY A 95 4.48 8.06 13.03
N VAL A 96 3.98 7.84 11.81
CA VAL A 96 3.10 6.70 11.52
C VAL A 96 3.98 5.52 11.13
N PRO A 97 3.95 4.40 11.89
CA PRO A 97 4.82 3.25 11.63
C PRO A 97 4.49 2.61 10.28
N GLN A 98 5.45 1.85 9.76
CA GLN A 98 5.26 1.06 8.54
C GLN A 98 4.07 0.08 8.70
N GLN A 99 3.18 0.05 7.71
CA GLN A 99 1.96 -0.75 7.73
C GLN A 99 2.05 -2.02 6.87
N ALA A 100 2.84 -1.96 5.79
CA ALA A 100 3.10 -3.07 4.88
C ALA A 100 4.50 -2.95 4.27
N HIS A 101 5.05 -4.08 3.81
CA HIS A 101 6.26 -4.15 3.00
C HIS A 101 6.05 -5.22 1.93
N LEU A 102 6.08 -4.84 0.66
CA LEU A 102 6.13 -5.80 -0.46
C LEU A 102 7.53 -5.78 -1.06
N ASP A 103 8.06 -6.96 -1.37
CA ASP A 103 9.36 -7.12 -2.02
C ASP A 103 9.14 -7.77 -3.39
N PHE A 104 9.72 -7.17 -4.43
CA PHE A 104 9.57 -7.60 -5.81
C PHE A 104 10.93 -7.93 -6.42
N ASP A 105 11.08 -9.16 -6.90
CA ASP A 105 12.22 -9.55 -7.73
C ASP A 105 12.04 -9.03 -9.15
N VAL A 106 12.99 -8.21 -9.61
CA VAL A 106 12.99 -7.57 -10.93
C VAL A 106 14.27 -7.89 -11.69
N ASP A 107 14.20 -7.94 -13.01
CA ASP A 107 15.37 -8.27 -13.83
C ASP A 107 16.30 -7.06 -14.05
N ASP A 108 15.75 -5.84 -14.04
CA ASP A 108 16.50 -4.58 -14.14
C ASP A 108 15.91 -3.56 -13.15
N LEU A 109 16.69 -3.19 -12.14
CA LEU A 109 16.28 -2.24 -11.10
C LEU A 109 16.06 -0.84 -11.65
N ALA A 110 16.95 -0.33 -12.51
CA ALA A 110 16.89 1.04 -13.00
C ALA A 110 15.69 1.23 -13.94
N GLN A 111 15.48 0.27 -14.84
CA GLN A 111 14.34 0.27 -15.75
C GLN A 111 13.02 0.14 -14.97
N THR A 112 12.96 -0.76 -14.01
CA THR A 112 11.73 -0.98 -13.22
C THR A 112 11.42 0.21 -12.32
N GLU A 113 12.43 0.79 -11.68
CA GLU A 113 12.29 2.03 -10.90
C GLU A 113 11.73 3.16 -11.77
N ALA A 114 12.32 3.41 -12.95
CA ALA A 114 11.85 4.46 -13.85
C ALA A 114 10.38 4.25 -14.26
N ARG A 115 9.99 3.01 -14.56
CA ARG A 115 8.59 2.65 -14.87
C ARG A 115 7.66 2.91 -13.68
N LEU A 116 8.04 2.51 -12.47
CA LEU A 116 7.20 2.67 -11.28
C LEU A 116 7.04 4.14 -10.88
N LEU A 117 8.09 4.95 -11.02
CA LEU A 117 8.00 6.40 -10.84
C LEU A 117 7.03 7.04 -11.85
N ALA A 118 7.03 6.59 -13.11
CA ALA A 118 6.07 7.05 -14.11
C ALA A 118 4.61 6.63 -13.79
N LEU A 119 4.42 5.52 -13.07
CA LEU A 119 3.12 5.05 -12.59
C LEU A 119 2.63 5.74 -11.31
N GLY A 120 3.45 6.62 -10.71
CA GLY A 120 3.08 7.40 -9.53
C GLY A 120 3.76 6.98 -8.22
N ALA A 121 4.72 6.05 -8.27
CA ALA A 121 5.59 5.80 -7.12
C ALA A 121 6.50 7.01 -6.85
N THR A 122 7.00 7.14 -5.62
CA THR A 122 7.97 8.18 -5.26
C THR A 122 9.16 7.60 -4.53
N ARG A 123 10.32 8.26 -4.66
CA ARG A 123 11.49 7.93 -3.84
C ARG A 123 11.27 8.46 -2.42
N PRO A 124 11.66 7.72 -1.37
CA PRO A 124 11.66 8.25 -0.02
C PRO A 124 12.66 9.42 0.11
N PRO A 125 12.42 10.37 1.05
CA PRO A 125 13.27 11.55 1.23
C PRO A 125 14.70 11.21 1.67
N HIS A 126 14.88 10.08 2.36
CA HIS A 126 16.18 9.50 2.69
C HIS A 126 16.19 8.07 2.18
N ALA A 127 17.04 7.79 1.18
CA ALA A 127 17.27 6.43 0.74
C ALA A 127 18.08 5.68 1.82
N PRO A 128 17.71 4.46 2.21
CA PRO A 128 18.44 3.69 3.21
C PRO A 128 19.79 3.16 2.69
N HIS A 129 20.09 3.29 1.39
CA HIS A 129 21.31 2.80 0.76
C HIS A 129 22.20 3.92 0.23
N ALA A 130 23.50 3.73 0.43
CA ALA A 130 24.55 4.49 -0.22
C ALA A 130 24.47 4.30 -1.76
N PRO A 131 25.04 5.23 -2.55
CA PRO A 131 25.05 5.16 -4.02
C PRO A 131 25.57 3.84 -4.60
N ASP A 132 26.38 3.10 -3.83
CA ASP A 132 27.16 1.95 -4.28
C ASP A 132 26.59 0.58 -3.87
N GLU A 133 25.35 0.51 -3.35
CA GLU A 133 24.63 -0.77 -3.17
C GLU A 133 23.57 -0.96 -4.26
N PRO A 134 23.91 -1.62 -5.38
CA PRO A 134 23.01 -1.78 -6.52
C PRO A 134 21.97 -2.89 -6.32
N ARG A 135 21.91 -3.57 -5.17
CA ARG A 135 21.15 -4.83 -5.05
C ARG A 135 19.65 -4.65 -4.81
N TRP A 136 19.23 -3.50 -4.29
CA TRP A 136 17.81 -3.23 -4.05
C TRP A 136 17.49 -1.73 -3.97
N ARG A 137 16.22 -1.40 -4.18
CA ARG A 137 15.68 -0.03 -4.17
C ARG A 137 14.39 0.02 -3.36
N VAL A 138 14.25 1.02 -2.50
CA VAL A 138 12.99 1.31 -1.80
C VAL A 138 12.25 2.42 -2.52
N LEU A 139 10.97 2.19 -2.81
CA LEU A 139 10.04 3.17 -3.34
C LEU A 139 8.81 3.24 -2.43
N LEU A 140 8.08 4.35 -2.53
CA LEU A 140 6.80 4.53 -1.89
C LEU A 140 5.70 4.45 -2.95
N ASP A 141 4.65 3.68 -2.67
CA ASP A 141 3.46 3.64 -3.51
C ASP A 141 2.68 4.99 -3.45
N PRO A 142 1.61 5.17 -4.25
CA PRO A 142 0.82 6.41 -4.24
C PRO A 142 0.22 6.79 -2.87
N GLU A 143 0.01 5.82 -1.98
CA GLU A 143 -0.52 6.02 -0.62
C GLU A 143 0.58 6.14 0.45
N GLY A 144 1.85 6.02 0.04
CA GLY A 144 3.03 6.17 0.90
C GLY A 144 3.60 4.88 1.47
N HIS A 145 3.08 3.70 1.13
CA HIS A 145 3.62 2.44 1.65
C HIS A 145 4.98 2.13 1.04
N PRO A 146 6.00 1.83 1.86
CA PRO A 146 7.30 1.43 1.36
C PRO A 146 7.25 0.01 0.77
N PHE A 147 7.86 -0.17 -0.39
CA PHE A 147 8.09 -1.46 -1.02
C PHE A 147 9.51 -1.52 -1.62
N CYS A 148 10.05 -2.72 -1.72
CA CYS A 148 11.39 -3.00 -2.22
C CYS A 148 11.35 -3.60 -3.62
N LEU A 149 12.35 -3.24 -4.41
CA LEU A 149 12.74 -3.93 -5.62
C LEU A 149 14.09 -4.58 -5.34
N THR A 150 14.22 -5.86 -5.62
CA THR A 150 15.47 -6.60 -5.51
C THR A 150 15.84 -7.13 -6.89
N GLU A 151 17.11 -7.01 -7.28
CA GLU A 151 17.53 -7.57 -8.57
C GLU A 151 17.54 -9.11 -8.50
N ARG A 152 16.81 -9.76 -9.40
CA ARG A 152 16.74 -11.22 -9.47
C ARG A 152 18.14 -11.76 -9.74
N ARG A 153 18.69 -12.53 -8.80
CA ARG A 153 19.90 -13.30 -9.09
C ARG A 153 19.56 -14.30 -10.19
N ALA A 154 20.32 -14.32 -11.28
CA ALA A 154 20.31 -15.44 -12.19
C ALA A 154 20.49 -16.73 -11.38
N SER A 155 19.51 -17.63 -11.46
CA SER A 155 19.62 -18.97 -10.87
C SER A 155 20.89 -19.60 -11.42
N ALA A 156 21.86 -19.92 -10.56
CA ALA A 156 22.95 -20.79 -10.98
C ALA A 156 22.30 -22.12 -11.36
N GLU A 157 22.32 -22.46 -12.65
CA GLU A 157 21.88 -23.76 -13.12
C GLU A 157 22.69 -24.82 -12.37
N PRO A 158 22.08 -25.88 -11.80
CA PRO A 158 22.85 -26.87 -11.06
C PRO A 158 23.81 -27.54 -12.03
N GLU A 159 25.12 -27.41 -11.79
CA GLU A 159 26.14 -28.19 -12.49
C GLU A 159 25.73 -29.67 -12.42
N ARG A 160 25.20 -30.20 -13.53
CA ARG A 160 25.04 -31.65 -13.70
C ARG A 160 26.43 -32.24 -13.68
N ARG A 161 26.86 -32.71 -12.52
CA ARG A 161 28.01 -33.57 -12.38
C ARG A 161 27.67 -34.89 -13.09
N VAL A 162 28.32 -35.09 -14.25
CA VAL A 162 28.39 -36.37 -14.98
C VAL A 162 29.28 -37.34 -14.20
#